data_AF-A0A1M6IBR0-F1
#
_entry.id   AF-A0A1M6IBR0-F1
#
_cell.length_a   1.000
_cell.length_b   1.000
_cell.length_c   1.000
_cell.angle_alpha   90.00
_cell.angle_beta   90.00
_cell.angle_gamma   90.00
#
_symmetry.space_group_name_H-M   'P 1'
#
loop_
_entity.id
_entity.type
_entity.pdbx_description
1 polymer ?
#
loop_
_entity_poly.entity_id
_entity_poly.type
_entity_poly.pdbx_seq_one_letter_code
_entity_poly.pdbx_strand_id
1 'polypeptide(L)'
;MVLLLTVVGIVLFVLGLLFSIAWHELGHLGTAKMFGIKCTEYMVGFGRTLWSFRRGETEYGVKAVPLGGYVRMVGMMPPARRTDDDGGRRLSRWRAMAEDAREASYVELDPEDQDRQFYQRAPWKRLIVMFAGPGMNVILAAILLAVLFMGIGVPQQTTQIGVVNECVVSAEVQDEVDSCEGRPPTPANEAGLRAGDVIVEVDGRATPEWNDANQLIRDSLGPTEFVVERDGERIPLTVDIIENELPARTAEGDFIYETDADGDEVTDSEGFPVYRMETVGFLGIMFATERAPLTFAESAGEMGSMMVGVAEALIALPSKIPGVFGAAFLGEERTADSPVGIVGISRIGGEIMAQGLPIADTASIMIQILAGVNLFLFAFNMLPILPLDGGHMAGALWEWIKRGWAKLTRRPAPAPVDVAMLTPVAYIVVACFLVFSVVLLIADLFNPVRLFG
;
A
#
# COMPACT_ATOMS: atom_id res chain seq x y z
N MET A 1 18.33 -13.10 -20.47
CA MET A 1 18.02 -13.49 -19.07
C MET A 1 17.10 -12.46 -18.42
N VAL A 2 17.48 -11.18 -18.40
CA VAL A 2 16.69 -10.04 -17.91
C VAL A 2 15.23 -10.04 -18.41
N LEU A 3 15.00 -10.04 -19.74
CA LEU A 3 13.64 -10.03 -20.32
C LEU A 3 12.75 -11.19 -19.83
N LEU A 4 13.32 -12.38 -19.67
CA LEU A 4 12.57 -13.55 -19.21
C LEU A 4 12.15 -13.39 -17.73
N LEU A 5 13.07 -12.91 -16.88
CA LEU A 5 12.81 -12.67 -15.46
C LEU A 5 11.79 -11.55 -15.25
N THR A 6 11.88 -10.47 -16.05
CA THR A 6 10.89 -9.40 -16.08
C THR A 6 9.49 -9.94 -16.43
N VAL A 7 9.37 -10.77 -17.47
CA VAL A 7 8.09 -11.38 -17.85
C VAL A 7 7.54 -12.30 -16.75
N VAL A 8 8.39 -13.10 -16.12
CA VAL A 8 7.99 -13.96 -15.00
C VAL A 8 7.49 -13.13 -13.82
N GLY A 9 8.20 -12.05 -13.45
CA GLY A 9 7.78 -11.13 -12.39
C GLY A 9 6.41 -10.51 -12.65
N ILE A 10 6.19 -10.01 -13.87
CA ILE A 10 4.89 -9.47 -14.30
C ILE A 10 3.78 -10.53 -14.16
N VAL A 11 4.02 -11.76 -14.64
CA VAL A 11 3.02 -12.84 -14.58
C VAL A 11 2.69 -13.19 -13.12
N LEU A 12 3.70 -13.34 -12.26
CA LEU A 12 3.49 -13.65 -10.84
C LEU A 12 2.71 -12.53 -10.13
N PHE A 13 3.04 -11.27 -10.42
CA PHE A 13 2.33 -10.12 -9.86
C PHE A 13 0.86 -10.10 -10.29
N VAL A 14 0.57 -10.27 -11.58
CA VAL A 14 -0.80 -10.33 -12.12
C VAL A 14 -1.59 -11.48 -11.51
N LEU A 15 -0.97 -12.65 -11.34
CA LEU A 15 -1.60 -13.79 -10.66
C LEU A 15 -1.90 -13.48 -9.19
N GLY A 16 -0.98 -12.81 -8.49
CA GLY A 16 -1.18 -12.34 -7.12
C GLY A 16 -2.35 -11.35 -7.00
N LEU A 17 -2.46 -10.40 -7.94
CA LEU A 17 -3.56 -9.45 -8.00
C LEU A 17 -4.91 -10.14 -8.27
N LEU A 18 -4.94 -11.07 -9.23
CA LEU A 18 -6.13 -11.87 -9.52
C LEU A 18 -6.58 -12.70 -8.32
N PHE A 19 -5.61 -13.28 -7.59
CA PHE A 19 -5.89 -13.99 -6.36
C PHE A 19 -6.46 -13.06 -5.29
N SER A 20 -5.88 -11.87 -5.09
CA SER A 20 -6.40 -10.85 -4.16
C SER A 20 -7.85 -10.47 -4.46
N ILE A 21 -8.19 -10.22 -5.72
CA ILE A 21 -9.56 -9.94 -6.16
C ILE A 21 -10.48 -11.13 -5.86
N ALA A 22 -10.07 -12.35 -6.21
CA ALA A 22 -10.86 -13.56 -5.94
C ALA A 22 -11.09 -13.74 -4.42
N TRP A 23 -10.07 -13.46 -3.62
CA TRP A 23 -10.07 -13.54 -2.17
C TRP A 23 -11.00 -12.49 -1.53
N HIS A 24 -11.02 -11.27 -2.06
CA HIS A 24 -11.98 -10.22 -1.72
C HIS A 24 -13.43 -10.68 -1.96
N GLU A 25 -13.74 -11.11 -3.18
CA GLU A 25 -15.08 -11.58 -3.54
C GLU A 25 -15.54 -12.77 -2.67
N LEU A 26 -14.59 -13.61 -2.25
CA LEU A 26 -14.87 -14.74 -1.36
C LEU A 26 -15.36 -14.27 0.02
N GLY A 27 -14.85 -13.13 0.52
CA GLY A 27 -15.30 -12.51 1.76
C GLY A 27 -16.78 -12.13 1.71
N HIS A 28 -17.21 -11.44 0.65
CA HIS A 28 -18.62 -11.13 0.42
C HIS A 28 -19.47 -12.39 0.32
N LEU A 29 -19.06 -13.33 -0.53
CA LEU A 29 -19.81 -14.57 -0.76
C LEU A 29 -20.00 -15.38 0.54
N GLY A 30 -18.92 -15.55 1.30
CA GLY A 30 -18.92 -16.33 2.53
C GLY A 30 -19.86 -15.75 3.59
N THR A 31 -19.75 -14.44 3.83
CA THR A 31 -20.60 -13.76 4.82
C THR A 31 -22.04 -13.59 4.35
N ALA A 32 -22.28 -13.36 3.06
CA ALA A 32 -23.63 -13.31 2.50
C ALA A 32 -24.37 -14.64 2.71
N LYS A 33 -23.71 -15.76 2.39
CA LYS A 33 -24.27 -17.11 2.62
C LYS A 33 -24.48 -17.40 4.10
N MET A 34 -23.56 -16.96 4.98
CA MET A 34 -23.71 -17.08 6.43
C MET A 34 -24.98 -16.37 6.96
N PHE A 35 -25.38 -15.25 6.34
CA PHE A 35 -26.63 -14.56 6.67
C PHE A 35 -27.84 -15.02 5.83
N GLY A 36 -27.73 -16.14 5.13
CA GLY A 36 -28.80 -16.75 4.35
C GLY A 36 -29.18 -15.96 3.10
N ILE A 37 -28.31 -15.10 2.58
CA ILE A 37 -28.53 -14.34 1.34
C ILE A 37 -28.19 -15.24 0.15
N LYS A 38 -29.09 -15.35 -0.82
CA LYS A 38 -28.85 -16.15 -2.03
C LYS A 38 -27.83 -15.45 -2.92
N CYS A 39 -26.78 -16.17 -3.30
CA CYS A 39 -25.71 -15.68 -4.17
C CYS A 39 -25.67 -16.56 -5.43
N THR A 40 -25.91 -15.96 -6.59
CA THR A 40 -26.10 -16.70 -7.86
C THR A 40 -24.83 -16.87 -8.67
N GLU A 41 -23.95 -15.88 -8.64
CA GLU A 41 -22.67 -15.90 -9.37
C GLU A 41 -21.53 -15.43 -8.47
N TYR A 42 -20.38 -16.07 -8.64
CA TYR A 42 -19.06 -15.67 -8.18
C TYR A 42 -18.15 -15.70 -9.41
N MET A 43 -17.74 -14.53 -9.89
CA MET A 43 -16.98 -14.41 -11.12
C MET A 43 -15.73 -13.59 -10.88
N VAL A 44 -14.58 -14.14 -11.28
CA VAL A 44 -13.31 -13.41 -11.32
C VAL A 44 -13.12 -12.88 -12.73
N GLY A 45 -13.03 -11.56 -12.87
CA GLY A 45 -12.93 -10.84 -14.13
C GLY A 45 -14.28 -10.39 -14.71
N PHE A 46 -14.22 -9.79 -15.91
CA PHE A 46 -15.37 -9.31 -16.68
C PHE A 46 -15.40 -9.84 -18.12
N GLY A 47 -16.55 -9.68 -18.79
CA GLY A 47 -16.74 -10.07 -20.18
C GLY A 47 -17.17 -11.53 -20.36
N ARG A 48 -16.71 -12.14 -21.48
CA ARG A 48 -17.07 -13.51 -21.86
C ARG A 48 -16.53 -14.50 -20.82
N THR A 49 -17.37 -15.43 -20.38
CA THR A 49 -16.97 -16.50 -19.46
C THR A 49 -16.03 -17.45 -20.20
N LEU A 50 -14.81 -17.62 -19.67
CA LEU A 50 -13.83 -18.58 -20.19
C LEU A 50 -14.12 -19.98 -19.66
N TRP A 51 -14.44 -20.05 -18.37
CA TRP A 51 -14.75 -21.29 -17.68
C TRP A 51 -15.65 -21.01 -16.48
N SER A 52 -16.64 -21.86 -16.25
CA SER A 52 -17.47 -21.82 -15.05
C SER A 52 -17.96 -23.21 -14.66
N PHE A 53 -18.29 -23.38 -13.39
CA PHE A 53 -18.92 -24.57 -12.83
C PHE A 53 -19.94 -24.18 -11.77
N ARG A 54 -21.02 -24.93 -11.65
CA ARG A 54 -22.05 -24.68 -10.65
C ARG A 54 -21.85 -25.57 -9.43
N ARG A 55 -21.81 -24.98 -8.24
CA ARG A 55 -21.79 -25.70 -6.96
C ARG A 55 -22.92 -25.17 -6.06
N GLY A 56 -23.95 -26.00 -5.91
CA GLY A 56 -25.18 -25.62 -5.21
C GLY A 56 -25.94 -24.53 -5.99
N GLU A 57 -26.24 -23.43 -5.31
CA GLU A 57 -26.96 -22.28 -5.89
C GLU A 57 -26.07 -21.25 -6.59
N THR A 58 -24.74 -21.39 -6.49
CA THR A 58 -23.78 -20.41 -7.02
C THR A 58 -22.99 -20.98 -8.20
N GLU A 59 -22.92 -20.21 -9.27
CA GLU A 59 -22.00 -20.43 -10.39
C GLU A 59 -20.66 -19.76 -10.10
N TYR A 60 -19.58 -20.53 -10.14
CA TYR A 60 -18.21 -20.07 -9.94
C TYR A 60 -17.51 -20.05 -11.28
N GLY A 61 -16.83 -18.96 -11.64
CA GLY A 61 -16.16 -18.89 -12.94
C GLY A 61 -15.10 -17.80 -13.08
N VAL A 62 -14.39 -17.88 -14.20
CA VAL A 62 -13.37 -16.92 -14.63
C VAL A 62 -13.79 -16.34 -15.98
N LYS A 63 -13.67 -15.03 -16.12
CA LYS A 63 -14.02 -14.29 -17.34
C LYS A 63 -12.76 -13.77 -18.04
N ALA A 64 -12.91 -13.40 -19.31
CA ALA A 64 -11.81 -13.10 -20.21
C ALA A 64 -10.99 -11.85 -19.82
N VAL A 65 -11.61 -10.87 -19.17
CA VAL A 65 -10.95 -9.63 -18.76
C VAL A 65 -10.57 -9.72 -17.28
N PRO A 66 -9.29 -9.80 -16.91
CA PRO A 66 -8.82 -10.00 -15.53
C PRO A 66 -8.87 -8.72 -14.67
N LEU A 67 -9.83 -7.82 -14.90
CA LEU A 67 -9.88 -6.49 -14.27
C LEU A 67 -11.01 -6.40 -13.24
N GLY A 68 -10.85 -7.05 -12.08
CA GLY A 68 -11.85 -7.04 -11.00
C GLY A 68 -12.62 -8.35 -10.88
N GLY A 69 -13.68 -8.37 -10.08
CA GLY A 69 -14.52 -9.53 -9.82
C GLY A 69 -15.90 -9.08 -9.36
N TYR A 70 -16.84 -10.02 -9.22
CA TYR A 70 -18.12 -9.71 -8.62
C TYR A 70 -18.81 -10.94 -8.02
N VAL A 71 -19.59 -10.68 -6.96
CA VAL A 71 -20.61 -11.60 -6.42
C VAL A 71 -22.01 -11.07 -6.69
N ARG A 72 -22.83 -11.80 -7.45
CA ARG A 72 -24.25 -11.45 -7.63
C ARG A 72 -25.07 -11.92 -6.44
N MET A 73 -25.28 -11.00 -5.51
CA MET A 73 -26.22 -11.15 -4.40
C MET A 73 -27.62 -10.75 -4.81
N VAL A 74 -28.60 -11.56 -4.43
CA VAL A 74 -30.01 -11.26 -4.68
C VAL A 74 -30.44 -10.05 -3.84
N GLY A 75 -31.15 -9.10 -4.45
CA GLY A 75 -31.76 -7.98 -3.75
C GLY A 75 -30.76 -6.92 -3.25
N MET A 76 -29.68 -6.67 -4.00
CA MET A 76 -28.75 -5.57 -3.69
C MET A 76 -29.41 -4.19 -3.78
N MET A 77 -30.36 -4.00 -4.71
CA MET A 77 -31.19 -2.78 -4.77
C MET A 77 -32.60 -3.04 -4.21
N PRO A 78 -33.13 -2.15 -3.35
CA PRO A 78 -34.50 -2.26 -2.86
C PRO A 78 -35.52 -1.99 -3.98
N PRO A 79 -36.73 -2.58 -3.90
CA PRO A 79 -37.80 -2.32 -4.86
C PRO A 79 -38.23 -0.85 -4.84
N ALA A 80 -38.68 -0.35 -6.00
CA ALA A 80 -39.18 1.01 -6.13
C ALA A 80 -40.31 1.28 -5.12
N ARG A 81 -40.29 2.45 -4.46
CA ARG A 81 -41.42 2.90 -3.65
C ARG A 81 -42.60 3.14 -4.59
N ARG A 82 -43.62 2.28 -4.55
CA ARG A 82 -44.93 2.62 -5.12
C ARG A 82 -45.53 3.72 -4.25
N THR A 83 -45.50 4.94 -4.74
CA THR A 83 -46.38 5.98 -4.25
C THR A 83 -47.73 5.82 -4.95
N ASP A 84 -48.84 5.86 -4.22
CA ASP A 84 -50.21 5.69 -4.76
C ASP A 84 -50.60 6.77 -5.81
N ASP A 85 -49.68 7.68 -6.14
CA ASP A 85 -49.84 8.83 -7.05
C ASP A 85 -49.05 8.67 -8.38
N ASP A 86 -48.47 7.48 -8.66
CA ASP A 86 -47.68 7.20 -9.88
C ASP A 86 -48.51 6.93 -11.15
N GLY A 87 -49.79 7.34 -11.15
CA GLY A 87 -50.66 7.33 -12.32
C GLY A 87 -50.34 8.49 -13.28
N GLY A 88 -49.20 8.46 -13.98
CA GLY A 88 -49.04 9.20 -15.24
C GLY A 88 -48.06 10.38 -15.28
N ARG A 89 -47.12 10.54 -14.34
CA ARG A 89 -46.01 11.49 -14.51
C ARG A 89 -44.87 10.88 -15.34
N ARG A 90 -44.37 11.60 -16.37
CA ARG A 90 -43.11 11.26 -17.05
C ARG A 90 -42.02 11.09 -15.99
N LEU A 91 -41.45 9.88 -15.91
CA LEU A 91 -40.32 9.59 -15.04
C LEU A 91 -39.21 10.61 -15.30
N SER A 92 -38.70 11.23 -14.22
CA SER A 92 -37.45 12.01 -14.32
C SER A 92 -36.37 11.10 -14.91
N ARG A 93 -35.51 11.62 -15.80
CA ARG A 93 -34.40 10.86 -16.41
C ARG A 93 -33.58 10.08 -15.36
N TRP A 94 -33.42 10.65 -14.16
CA TRP A 94 -32.74 10.02 -13.03
C TRP A 94 -33.49 8.82 -12.45
N ARG A 95 -34.82 8.88 -12.36
CA ARG A 95 -35.66 7.75 -11.89
C ARG A 95 -35.69 6.62 -12.91
N ALA A 96 -35.74 6.95 -14.21
CA ALA A 96 -35.66 5.95 -15.28
C ALA A 96 -34.32 5.19 -15.23
N MET A 97 -33.19 5.88 -15.08
CA MET A 97 -31.88 5.22 -14.94
C MET A 97 -31.78 4.35 -13.67
N ALA A 98 -32.42 4.75 -12.57
CA ALA A 98 -32.48 3.95 -11.35
C ALA A 98 -33.36 2.69 -11.52
N GLU A 99 -34.44 2.78 -12.29
CA GLU A 99 -35.28 1.63 -12.65
C GLU A 99 -34.55 0.66 -13.59
N ASP A 100 -33.87 1.16 -14.63
CA ASP A 100 -33.06 0.34 -15.54
C ASP A 100 -31.97 -0.44 -14.78
N ALA A 101 -31.33 0.21 -13.80
CA ALA A 101 -30.30 -0.44 -12.97
C ALA A 101 -30.89 -1.49 -12.01
N ARG A 102 -32.12 -1.28 -11.52
CA ARG A 102 -32.84 -2.30 -10.76
C ARG A 102 -33.21 -3.50 -11.62
N GLU A 103 -33.68 -3.26 -12.84
CA GLU A 103 -34.04 -4.32 -13.77
C GLU A 103 -32.80 -5.14 -14.18
N ALA A 104 -31.69 -4.48 -14.50
CA ALA A 104 -30.42 -5.15 -14.81
C ALA A 104 -29.83 -5.94 -13.63
N SER A 105 -30.10 -5.53 -12.39
CA SER A 105 -29.69 -6.24 -11.17
C SER A 105 -30.72 -7.25 -10.65
N TYR A 106 -31.91 -7.30 -11.25
CA TYR A 106 -32.95 -8.25 -10.85
C TYR A 106 -32.55 -9.65 -11.30
N VAL A 107 -32.45 -10.55 -10.34
CA VAL A 107 -32.37 -11.98 -10.60
C VAL A 107 -33.77 -12.52 -10.37
N GLU A 108 -34.33 -13.23 -11.35
CA GLU A 108 -35.59 -13.94 -11.15
C GLU A 108 -35.44 -14.89 -9.96
N LEU A 109 -36.28 -14.68 -8.95
CA LEU A 109 -36.30 -15.49 -7.74
C LEU A 109 -37.45 -16.48 -7.82
N ASP A 110 -37.13 -17.74 -7.55
CA ASP A 110 -38.14 -18.72 -7.19
C ASP A 110 -38.95 -18.19 -5.98
N PRO A 111 -40.27 -18.46 -5.92
CA PRO A 111 -41.12 -18.02 -4.82
C PRO A 111 -40.59 -18.36 -3.42
N GLU A 112 -39.83 -19.44 -3.32
CA GLU A 112 -39.21 -19.94 -2.09
C GLU A 112 -37.99 -19.13 -1.62
N ASP A 113 -37.40 -18.29 -2.47
CA ASP A 113 -36.19 -17.50 -2.17
C ASP A 113 -36.47 -16.00 -1.98
N GLN A 114 -37.75 -15.59 -1.95
CA GLN A 114 -38.15 -14.19 -1.83
C GLN A 114 -37.77 -13.55 -0.48
N ASP A 115 -37.52 -14.34 0.57
CA ASP A 115 -37.09 -13.90 1.90
C ASP A 115 -35.55 -13.88 2.08
N ARG A 116 -34.81 -14.23 1.02
CA ARG A 116 -33.34 -14.36 1.03
C ARG A 116 -32.62 -13.17 0.38
N GLN A 117 -33.28 -12.02 0.36
CA GLN A 117 -32.80 -10.81 -0.31
C GLN A 117 -31.91 -9.95 0.60
N PHE A 118 -30.85 -9.37 0.03
CA PHE A 118 -29.87 -8.56 0.75
C PHE A 118 -30.51 -7.37 1.47
N TYR A 119 -31.36 -6.58 0.81
CA TYR A 119 -31.99 -5.39 1.42
C TYR A 119 -32.93 -5.72 2.60
N GLN A 120 -33.41 -6.96 2.71
CA GLN A 120 -34.28 -7.39 3.81
C GLN A 120 -33.49 -7.71 5.09
N ARG A 121 -32.18 -7.97 4.98
CA ARG A 121 -31.33 -8.26 6.14
C ARG A 121 -31.11 -7.00 6.98
N ALA A 122 -30.94 -7.21 8.29
CA ALA A 122 -30.69 -6.12 9.22
C ALA A 122 -29.49 -5.26 8.77
N PRO A 123 -29.50 -3.93 8.99
CA PRO A 123 -28.41 -3.04 8.55
C PRO A 123 -27.01 -3.50 8.97
N TRP A 124 -26.84 -4.00 10.20
CA TRP A 124 -25.56 -4.50 10.68
C TRP A 124 -25.08 -5.77 9.94
N LYS A 125 -26.01 -6.66 9.51
CA LYS A 125 -25.66 -7.82 8.69
C LYS A 125 -25.17 -7.38 7.32
N ARG A 126 -25.84 -6.39 6.71
CA ARG A 126 -25.44 -5.79 5.44
C ARG A 126 -24.06 -5.11 5.54
N LEU A 127 -23.80 -4.40 6.64
CA LEU A 127 -22.49 -3.81 6.92
C LEU A 127 -21.40 -4.89 6.99
N ILE A 128 -21.62 -5.99 7.70
CA ILE A 128 -20.65 -7.10 7.78
C ILE A 128 -20.41 -7.70 6.39
N VAL A 129 -21.46 -7.94 5.60
CA VAL A 129 -21.31 -8.50 4.24
C VAL A 129 -20.48 -7.59 3.35
N MET A 130 -20.75 -6.29 3.37
CA MET A 130 -20.03 -5.31 2.54
C MET A 130 -18.60 -5.04 3.05
N PHE A 131 -18.38 -5.12 4.36
CA PHE A 131 -17.02 -5.02 4.91
C PHE A 131 -16.22 -6.30 4.68
N ALA A 132 -16.86 -7.46 4.56
CA ALA A 132 -16.17 -8.74 4.51
C ALA A 132 -15.18 -8.83 3.34
N GLY A 133 -15.54 -8.34 2.14
CA GLY A 133 -14.61 -8.35 1.01
C GLY A 133 -13.36 -7.50 1.26
N PRO A 134 -13.50 -6.19 1.51
CA PRO A 134 -12.37 -5.32 1.88
C PRO A 134 -11.58 -5.86 3.09
N GLY A 135 -12.26 -6.41 4.10
CA GLY A 135 -11.63 -7.04 5.25
C GLY A 135 -10.74 -8.24 4.89
N MET A 136 -11.10 -9.02 3.86
CA MET A 136 -10.23 -10.09 3.36
C MET A 136 -8.93 -9.56 2.76
N ASN A 137 -8.93 -8.36 2.18
CA ASN A 137 -7.70 -7.72 1.68
C ASN A 137 -6.76 -7.36 2.83
N VAL A 138 -7.29 -6.83 3.94
CA VAL A 138 -6.50 -6.55 5.14
C VAL A 138 -5.92 -7.85 5.72
N ILE A 139 -6.72 -8.92 5.77
CA ILE A 139 -6.26 -10.23 6.22
C ILE A 139 -5.14 -10.75 5.31
N LEU A 140 -5.29 -10.65 3.99
CA LEU A 140 -4.28 -11.09 3.04
C LEU A 140 -3.00 -10.27 3.18
N ALA A 141 -3.10 -8.95 3.29
CA ALA A 141 -1.97 -8.08 3.55
C ALA A 141 -1.27 -8.42 4.88
N ALA A 142 -2.02 -8.65 5.95
CA ALA A 142 -1.46 -9.06 7.24
C ALA A 142 -0.70 -10.39 7.15
N ILE A 143 -1.21 -11.37 6.39
CA ILE A 143 -0.51 -12.64 6.15
C ILE A 143 0.77 -12.42 5.34
N LEU A 144 0.70 -11.63 4.27
CA LEU A 144 1.85 -11.31 3.43
C LEU A 144 2.95 -10.59 4.21
N LEU A 145 2.57 -9.57 5.00
CA LEU A 145 3.49 -8.82 5.86
C LEU A 145 4.02 -9.68 7.01
N ALA A 146 3.22 -10.58 7.57
CA ALA A 146 3.70 -11.54 8.57
C ALA A 146 4.78 -12.48 8.00
N VAL A 147 4.58 -12.98 6.77
CA VAL A 147 5.60 -13.78 6.07
C VAL A 147 6.85 -12.94 5.79
N LEU A 148 6.67 -11.70 5.34
CA LEU A 148 7.77 -10.78 5.05
C LEU A 148 8.58 -10.45 6.30
N PHE A 149 7.95 -9.89 7.32
CA PHE A 149 8.61 -9.29 8.47
C PHE A 149 9.04 -10.31 9.52
N MET A 150 8.21 -11.31 9.82
CA MET A 150 8.55 -12.31 10.84
C MET A 150 9.21 -13.56 10.23
N GLY A 151 8.96 -13.84 8.94
CA GLY A 151 9.47 -15.03 8.26
C GLY A 151 10.79 -14.78 7.52
N ILE A 152 10.78 -13.86 6.55
CA ILE A 152 11.98 -13.51 5.76
C ILE A 152 12.88 -12.53 6.54
N GLY A 153 12.28 -11.66 7.34
CA GLY A 153 12.96 -10.58 8.03
C GLY A 153 13.15 -9.35 7.15
N VAL A 154 13.53 -8.25 7.79
CA VAL A 154 13.88 -7.00 7.12
C VAL A 154 15.37 -6.73 7.29
N PRO A 155 16.01 -6.01 6.35
CA PRO A 155 17.37 -5.53 6.57
C PRO A 155 17.39 -4.61 7.80
N GLN A 156 18.18 -4.99 8.79
CA GLN A 156 18.44 -4.19 9.98
C GLN A 156 19.93 -3.84 10.03
N GLN A 157 20.23 -2.62 10.47
CA GLN A 157 21.62 -2.23 10.72
C GLN A 157 22.11 -2.88 12.01
N THR A 158 23.34 -3.38 11.97
CA THR A 158 24.01 -4.00 13.11
C THR A 158 25.09 -3.08 13.64
N THR A 159 25.69 -3.38 14.79
CA THR A 159 26.90 -2.70 15.26
C THR A 159 28.18 -3.28 14.65
N GLN A 160 28.06 -4.25 13.74
CA GLN A 160 29.19 -4.77 12.99
C GLN A 160 29.60 -3.80 11.88
N ILE A 161 30.89 -3.60 11.71
CA ILE A 161 31.47 -2.81 10.63
C ILE A 161 31.41 -3.64 9.35
N GLY A 162 30.67 -3.18 8.36
CA GLY A 162 30.60 -3.82 7.04
C GLY A 162 31.73 -3.34 6.13
N VAL A 163 31.96 -2.03 6.08
CA VAL A 163 32.99 -1.39 5.26
C VAL A 163 33.73 -0.34 6.08
N VAL A 164 35.04 -0.27 5.87
CA VAL A 164 35.90 0.82 6.35
C VAL A 164 36.35 1.60 5.12
N ASN A 165 35.96 2.87 5.03
CA ASN A 165 36.35 3.71 3.90
C ASN A 165 37.81 4.11 4.04
N GLU A 166 38.59 4.01 2.96
CA GLU A 166 40.03 4.29 3.02
C GLU A 166 40.33 5.78 3.25
N CYS A 167 39.50 6.67 2.69
CA CYS A 167 39.66 8.12 2.75
C CYS A 167 38.36 8.87 3.04
N VAL A 168 38.50 10.10 3.53
CA VAL A 168 37.36 10.98 3.82
C VAL A 168 36.67 11.39 2.52
N VAL A 169 35.35 11.22 2.48
CA VAL A 169 34.48 11.63 1.38
C VAL A 169 33.53 12.71 1.87
N SER A 170 33.20 13.69 1.01
CA SER A 170 32.12 14.64 1.31
C SER A 170 30.78 13.93 1.19
N ALA A 171 29.79 14.34 1.98
CA ALA A 171 28.45 13.74 1.94
C ALA A 171 27.71 13.89 0.60
N GLU A 172 28.17 14.79 -0.27
CA GLU A 172 27.63 14.95 -1.63
C GLU A 172 28.01 13.80 -2.57
N VAL A 173 29.07 13.03 -2.25
CA VAL A 173 29.52 11.91 -3.07
C VAL A 173 28.86 10.62 -2.56
N GLN A 174 27.72 10.25 -3.17
CA GLN A 174 27.01 8.99 -2.90
C GLN A 174 27.64 7.79 -3.64
N ASP A 175 28.49 8.05 -4.64
CA ASP A 175 29.10 7.02 -5.48
C ASP A 175 30.41 6.46 -4.88
N GLU A 176 30.76 5.24 -5.31
CA GLU A 176 32.03 4.60 -5.02
C GLU A 176 33.19 5.51 -5.46
N VAL A 177 34.03 5.93 -4.52
CA VAL A 177 35.19 6.77 -4.84
C VAL A 177 36.27 5.88 -5.45
N ASP A 178 36.40 5.94 -6.77
CA ASP A 178 37.39 5.17 -7.56
C ASP A 178 38.86 5.43 -7.13
N SER A 179 39.15 6.53 -6.43
CA SER A 179 40.50 6.85 -5.97
C SER A 179 40.53 7.76 -4.74
N CYS A 180 41.34 7.37 -3.75
CA CYS A 180 41.67 8.16 -2.57
C CYS A 180 42.90 9.09 -2.76
N GLU A 181 43.36 9.28 -4.01
CA GLU A 181 44.53 10.12 -4.29
C GLU A 181 44.30 11.58 -3.85
N GLY A 182 45.18 12.07 -2.98
CA GLY A 182 45.13 13.44 -2.45
C GLY A 182 44.13 13.67 -1.30
N ARG A 183 43.48 12.62 -0.78
CA ARG A 183 42.53 12.73 0.33
C ARG A 183 43.13 12.18 1.64
N PRO A 184 42.81 12.78 2.80
CA PRO A 184 43.23 12.22 4.08
C PRO A 184 42.52 10.88 4.34
N PRO A 185 43.18 9.94 5.03
CA PRO A 185 42.54 8.69 5.45
C PRO A 185 41.39 8.98 6.44
N THR A 186 40.45 8.04 6.55
CA THR A 186 39.40 8.14 7.57
C THR A 186 39.94 7.80 8.96
N PRO A 187 39.34 8.32 10.05
CA PRO A 187 39.70 7.93 11.40
C PRO A 187 39.64 6.42 11.64
N ALA A 188 38.65 5.74 11.07
CA ALA A 188 38.53 4.29 11.18
C ALA A 188 39.69 3.54 10.54
N ASN A 189 40.13 3.99 9.36
CA ASN A 189 41.26 3.40 8.66
C ASN A 189 42.57 3.64 9.42
N GLU A 190 42.81 4.87 9.90
CA GLU A 190 44.01 5.20 10.69
C GLU A 190 44.08 4.43 12.00
N ALA A 191 42.95 4.24 12.68
CA ALA A 191 42.88 3.50 13.93
C ALA A 191 42.92 1.97 13.75
N GLY A 192 42.89 1.47 12.52
CA GLY A 192 42.96 0.03 12.23
C GLY A 192 41.68 -0.76 12.53
N LEU A 193 40.52 -0.08 12.47
CA LEU A 193 39.23 -0.76 12.40
C LEU A 193 39.15 -1.59 11.12
N ARG A 194 38.41 -2.70 11.17
CA ARG A 194 38.29 -3.64 10.05
C ARG A 194 36.84 -4.05 9.85
N ALA A 195 36.51 -4.39 8.61
CA ALA A 195 35.26 -5.08 8.31
C ALA A 195 35.18 -6.38 9.13
N GLY A 196 34.02 -6.62 9.75
CA GLY A 196 33.76 -7.73 10.67
C GLY A 196 33.85 -7.37 12.15
N ASP A 197 34.51 -6.26 12.51
CA ASP A 197 34.54 -5.78 13.90
C ASP A 197 33.16 -5.43 14.41
N VAL A 198 32.82 -5.80 15.65
CA VAL A 198 31.56 -5.40 16.29
C VAL A 198 31.84 -4.30 17.31
N ILE A 199 31.27 -3.12 17.12
CA ILE A 199 31.42 -2.01 18.08
C ILE A 199 30.56 -2.34 19.31
N VAL A 200 31.20 -2.52 20.47
CA VAL A 200 30.52 -2.86 21.73
C VAL A 200 30.54 -1.72 22.75
N GLU A 201 31.46 -0.76 22.58
CA GLU A 201 31.58 0.41 23.45
C GLU A 201 32.17 1.61 22.69
N VAL A 202 31.64 2.81 22.96
CA VAL A 202 32.18 4.09 22.50
C VAL A 202 32.21 5.04 23.69
N ASP A 203 33.39 5.59 23.99
CA ASP A 203 33.65 6.52 25.10
C ASP A 203 33.08 6.04 26.45
N GLY A 204 33.37 4.78 26.82
CA GLY A 204 32.90 4.21 28.08
C GLY A 204 31.43 3.75 28.09
N ARG A 205 30.69 3.98 27.00
CA ARG A 205 29.24 3.69 26.91
C ARG A 205 29.00 2.50 25.99
N ALA A 206 28.22 1.53 26.48
CA ALA A 206 27.89 0.32 25.73
C ALA A 206 26.98 0.63 24.53
N THR A 207 27.18 -0.11 23.44
CA THR A 207 26.43 0.02 22.18
C THR A 207 25.70 -1.27 21.84
N PRO A 208 24.59 -1.61 22.54
CA PRO A 208 23.82 -2.82 22.24
C PRO A 208 23.09 -2.73 20.90
N GLU A 209 22.74 -1.52 20.45
CA GLU A 209 22.01 -1.29 19.21
C GLU A 209 22.79 -0.37 18.26
N TRP A 210 22.47 -0.46 16.98
CA TRP A 210 23.07 0.39 15.95
C TRP A 210 22.89 1.89 16.25
N ASN A 211 21.71 2.29 16.71
CA ASN A 211 21.40 3.69 16.95
C ASN A 211 22.27 4.28 18.08
N ASP A 212 22.54 3.48 19.13
CA ASP A 212 23.47 3.87 20.19
C ASP A 212 24.87 4.12 19.62
N ALA A 213 25.41 3.18 18.86
CA ALA A 213 26.73 3.34 18.24
C ALA A 213 26.80 4.56 17.33
N ASN A 214 25.81 4.73 16.46
CA ASN A 214 25.77 5.81 15.49
C ASN A 214 25.66 7.19 16.17
N GLN A 215 24.82 7.35 17.19
CA GLN A 215 24.72 8.61 17.93
C GLN A 215 26.01 8.93 18.69
N LEU A 216 26.58 7.95 19.39
CA LEU A 216 27.83 8.15 20.13
C LEU A 216 28.98 8.58 19.23
N ILE A 217 29.07 8.00 18.02
CA ILE A 217 30.07 8.40 17.02
C ILE A 217 29.82 9.85 16.56
N ARG A 218 28.57 10.21 16.26
CA ARG A 218 28.20 11.55 15.79
C ARG A 218 28.43 12.64 16.83
N ASP A 219 28.25 12.33 18.11
CA ASP A 219 28.47 13.26 19.23
C ASP A 219 29.94 13.42 19.62
N SER A 220 30.82 12.55 19.11
CA SER A 220 32.24 12.52 19.47
C SER A 220 33.08 13.36 18.51
N LEU A 221 34.09 14.05 19.06
CA LEU A 221 35.11 14.77 18.30
C LEU A 221 36.46 14.63 18.99
N GLY A 222 37.51 14.45 18.21
CA GLY A 222 38.85 14.21 18.70
C GLY A 222 39.07 12.78 19.22
N PRO A 223 40.12 12.56 20.05
CA PRO A 223 40.47 11.25 20.56
C PRO A 223 39.34 10.62 21.38
N THR A 224 38.81 9.51 20.88
CA THR A 224 37.65 8.79 21.43
C THR A 224 38.01 7.31 21.60
N GLU A 225 37.70 6.75 22.77
CA GLU A 225 37.95 5.33 23.05
C GLU A 225 36.85 4.46 22.46
N PHE A 226 37.23 3.44 21.71
CA PHE A 226 36.36 2.41 21.17
C PHE A 226 36.75 1.06 21.76
N VAL A 227 35.76 0.22 22.03
CA VAL A 227 35.99 -1.21 22.24
C VAL A 227 35.27 -1.96 21.14
N VAL A 228 36.02 -2.73 20.37
CA VAL A 228 35.48 -3.61 19.34
C VAL A 228 35.69 -5.07 19.71
N GLU A 229 34.75 -5.92 19.31
CA GLU A 229 34.90 -7.36 19.37
C GLU A 229 35.34 -7.88 18.00
N ARG A 230 36.51 -8.53 17.97
CA ARG A 230 37.10 -9.14 16.78
C ARG A 230 37.53 -10.55 17.14
N ASP A 231 37.02 -11.55 16.42
CA ASP A 231 37.29 -12.98 16.71
C ASP A 231 36.96 -13.42 18.16
N GLY A 232 35.99 -12.75 18.80
CA GLY A 232 35.57 -13.01 20.18
C GLY A 232 36.45 -12.35 21.26
N GLU A 233 37.47 -11.58 20.86
CA GLU A 233 38.30 -10.80 21.77
C GLU A 233 37.90 -9.32 21.75
N ARG A 234 37.87 -8.69 22.93
CA ARG A 234 37.63 -7.25 23.06
C ARG A 234 38.93 -6.48 22.88
N ILE A 235 38.99 -5.66 21.84
CA ILE A 235 40.15 -4.86 21.46
C ILE A 235 39.82 -3.38 21.72
N PRO A 236 40.49 -2.72 22.69
CA PRO A 236 40.40 -1.27 22.86
C PRO A 236 41.21 -0.57 21.76
N LEU A 237 40.63 0.49 21.18
CA LEU A 237 41.23 1.32 20.14
C LEU A 237 40.93 2.79 20.45
N THR A 238 41.93 3.66 20.30
CA THR A 238 41.71 5.11 20.35
C THR A 238 41.58 5.64 18.94
N VAL A 239 40.46 6.27 18.62
CA VAL A 239 40.15 6.81 17.29
C VAL A 239 40.03 8.32 17.36
N ASP A 240 40.71 9.06 16.48
CA ASP A 240 40.61 10.52 16.42
C ASP A 240 39.45 10.94 15.50
N ILE A 241 38.25 11.09 16.07
CA ILE A 241 37.04 11.39 15.31
C ILE A 241 37.10 12.82 14.74
N ILE A 242 36.93 12.95 13.43
CA ILE A 242 36.93 14.25 12.74
C ILE A 242 35.50 14.76 12.52
N GLU A 243 35.35 16.05 12.26
CA GLU A 243 34.08 16.63 11.82
C GLU A 243 33.84 16.40 10.32
N ASN A 244 32.58 16.12 9.93
CA ASN A 244 32.13 16.12 8.54
C ASN A 244 30.66 16.57 8.47
N GLU A 245 30.22 17.04 7.31
CA GLU A 245 28.81 17.29 7.07
C GLU A 245 28.12 15.99 6.68
N LEU A 246 27.07 15.58 7.41
CA LEU A 246 26.28 14.39 7.14
C LEU A 246 24.78 14.73 7.19
N PRO A 247 23.90 13.91 6.58
CA PRO A 247 22.47 14.07 6.74
C PRO A 247 22.07 14.00 8.22
N ALA A 248 21.23 14.94 8.65
CA ALA A 248 20.72 15.03 10.00
C ALA A 248 19.79 13.86 10.32
N ARG A 249 19.81 13.41 11.57
CA ARG A 249 18.99 12.28 12.02
C ARG A 249 18.24 12.58 13.32
N THR A 250 17.09 11.95 13.52
CA THR A 250 16.33 11.96 14.78
C THR A 250 17.03 11.11 15.85
N ALA A 251 16.53 11.17 17.08
CA ALA A 251 16.99 10.31 18.17
C ALA A 251 16.67 8.81 17.93
N GLU A 252 15.77 8.52 16.99
CA GLU A 252 15.43 7.17 16.53
C GLU A 252 16.27 6.73 15.33
N GLY A 253 17.09 7.64 14.78
CA GLY A 253 17.97 7.40 13.64
C GLY A 253 17.34 7.69 12.28
N ASP A 254 16.12 8.22 12.22
CA ASP A 254 15.44 8.59 10.97
C ASP A 254 16.07 9.84 10.35
N PHE A 255 16.10 9.95 9.03
CA PHE A 255 16.61 11.15 8.36
C PHE A 255 15.70 12.36 8.57
N ILE A 256 16.30 13.54 8.74
CA ILE A 256 15.60 14.81 8.80
C ILE A 256 15.76 15.53 7.45
N TYR A 257 14.64 15.89 6.83
CA TYR A 257 14.61 16.61 5.56
C TYR A 257 14.52 18.13 5.77
N GLU A 258 14.93 18.89 4.76
CA GLU A 258 14.73 20.34 4.71
C GLU A 258 13.25 20.66 4.54
N THR A 259 12.80 21.72 5.20
CA THR A 259 11.42 22.21 5.14
C THR A 259 11.39 23.68 4.76
N ASP A 260 10.42 24.08 3.96
CA ASP A 260 10.19 25.47 3.61
C ASP A 260 9.53 26.28 4.75
N ALA A 261 9.13 27.52 4.46
CA ALA A 261 8.52 28.42 5.45
C ALA A 261 7.11 27.98 5.88
N ASP A 262 6.42 27.19 5.07
CA ASP A 262 5.09 26.66 5.33
C ASP A 262 5.14 25.29 6.04
N GLY A 263 6.34 24.70 6.14
CA GLY A 263 6.61 23.43 6.80
C GLY A 263 6.56 22.23 5.86
N ASP A 264 6.49 22.47 4.54
CA ASP A 264 6.50 21.43 3.53
C ASP A 264 7.94 21.01 3.20
N GLU A 265 8.16 19.73 2.90
CA GLU A 265 9.49 19.21 2.56
C GLU A 265 10.00 19.83 1.26
N VAL A 266 11.24 20.34 1.29
CA VAL A 266 11.92 20.83 0.10
C VAL A 266 12.34 19.63 -0.73
N THR A 267 11.98 19.63 -2.02
CA THR A 267 12.31 18.55 -2.96
C THR A 267 13.31 19.02 -4.01
N ASP A 268 14.14 18.08 -4.48
CA ASP A 268 15.05 18.30 -5.60
C ASP A 268 14.31 18.33 -6.96
N SER A 269 15.06 18.44 -8.06
CA SER A 269 14.49 18.47 -9.41
C SER A 269 13.74 17.20 -9.82
N GLU A 270 14.00 16.08 -9.15
CA GLU A 270 13.37 14.79 -9.40
C GLU A 270 12.20 14.51 -8.42
N GLY A 271 11.99 15.41 -7.46
CA GLY A 271 10.93 15.33 -6.47
C GLY A 271 11.33 14.56 -5.20
N PHE A 272 12.62 14.30 -4.98
CA PHE A 272 13.09 13.66 -3.73
C PHE A 272 13.31 14.70 -2.64
N PRO A 273 12.93 14.41 -1.39
CA PRO A 273 13.13 15.34 -0.29
C PRO A 273 14.63 15.54 -0.02
N VAL A 274 15.04 16.80 0.11
CA VAL A 274 16.43 17.19 0.34
C VAL A 274 16.78 16.98 1.80
N TYR A 275 17.89 16.31 2.10
CA TYR A 275 18.34 16.11 3.47
C TYR A 275 18.76 17.43 4.11
N ARG A 276 18.34 17.66 5.36
CA ARG A 276 18.98 18.68 6.19
C ARG A 276 20.37 18.17 6.55
N MET A 277 21.40 18.98 6.30
CA MET A 277 22.77 18.64 6.67
C MET A 277 23.11 19.13 8.07
N GLU A 278 23.93 18.38 8.80
CA GLU A 278 24.51 18.76 10.07
C GLU A 278 26.00 18.40 10.15
N THR A 279 26.78 19.24 10.83
CA THR A 279 28.20 18.97 11.09
C THR A 279 28.31 18.13 12.36
N VAL A 280 28.77 16.89 12.21
CA VAL A 280 28.86 15.88 13.27
C VAL A 280 30.15 15.06 13.17
N GLY A 281 30.43 14.26 14.19
CA GLY A 281 31.53 13.31 14.20
C GLY A 281 31.46 12.29 13.06
N PHE A 282 32.58 12.07 12.39
CA PHE A 282 32.73 11.20 11.24
C PHE A 282 33.85 10.19 11.49
N LEU A 283 33.46 8.91 11.50
CA LEU A 283 34.37 7.79 11.68
C LEU A 283 34.88 7.21 10.34
N GLY A 284 34.06 7.24 9.30
CA GLY A 284 34.40 6.67 7.98
C GLY A 284 34.13 5.17 7.84
N ILE A 285 33.05 4.68 8.44
CA ILE A 285 32.58 3.29 8.31
C ILE A 285 31.16 3.23 7.74
N MET A 286 30.81 2.07 7.19
CA MET A 286 29.41 1.68 6.98
C MET A 286 29.14 0.44 7.82
N PHE A 287 28.05 0.47 8.58
CA PHE A 287 27.59 -0.68 9.34
C PHE A 287 27.11 -1.79 8.41
N ALA A 288 27.34 -3.03 8.80
CA ALA A 288 26.81 -4.19 8.10
C ALA A 288 25.30 -4.26 8.30
N THR A 289 24.60 -4.64 7.23
CA THR A 289 23.17 -4.94 7.28
C THR A 289 22.99 -6.45 7.36
N GLU A 290 22.12 -6.89 8.26
CA GLU A 290 21.72 -8.29 8.38
C GLU A 290 20.20 -8.37 8.31
N ARG A 291 19.67 -9.46 7.75
CA ARG A 291 18.22 -9.71 7.77
C ARG A 291 17.83 -10.33 9.10
N ALA A 292 17.04 -9.60 9.88
CA ALA A 292 16.49 -10.08 11.13
C ALA A 292 14.95 -10.04 11.10
N PRO A 293 14.28 -11.04 11.71
CA PRO A 293 12.83 -11.04 11.82
C PRO A 293 12.37 -9.98 12.81
N LEU A 294 11.30 -9.27 12.45
CA LEU A 294 10.58 -8.41 13.39
C LEU A 294 9.77 -9.26 14.36
N THR A 295 9.56 -8.74 15.56
CA THR A 295 8.56 -9.26 16.48
C THR A 295 7.15 -9.02 15.94
N PHE A 296 6.16 -9.70 16.53
CA PHE A 296 4.75 -9.45 16.20
C PHE A 296 4.33 -7.99 16.43
N ALA A 297 4.82 -7.38 17.52
CA ALA A 297 4.47 -6.00 17.87
C ALA A 297 5.05 -5.00 16.87
N GLU A 298 6.32 -5.15 16.49
CA GLU A 298 6.98 -4.34 15.47
C GLU A 298 6.31 -4.54 14.10
N SER A 299 6.04 -5.80 13.71
CA SER A 299 5.34 -6.10 12.46
C SER A 299 3.94 -5.47 12.39
N ALA A 300 3.23 -5.44 13.52
CA ALA A 300 1.93 -4.77 13.62
C ALA A 300 2.06 -3.24 13.56
N GLY A 301 3.14 -2.68 14.15
CA GLY A 301 3.51 -1.28 14.02
C GLY A 301 3.76 -0.89 12.56
N GLU A 302 4.59 -1.64 11.85
CA GLU A 302 4.88 -1.46 10.42
C GLU A 302 3.63 -1.52 9.56
N MET A 303 2.77 -2.52 9.78
CA MET A 303 1.48 -2.60 9.08
C MET A 303 0.59 -1.38 9.37
N GLY A 304 0.62 -0.86 10.61
CA GLY A 304 -0.05 0.36 11.01
C GLY A 304 0.45 1.58 10.25
N SER A 305 1.77 1.76 10.18
CA SER A 305 2.41 2.84 9.42
C SER A 305 2.05 2.77 7.93
N MET A 306 2.08 1.57 7.33
CA MET A 306 1.64 1.38 5.93
C MET A 306 0.17 1.75 5.73
N MET A 307 -0.70 1.41 6.68
CA MET A 307 -2.12 1.77 6.62
C MET A 307 -2.35 3.28 6.69
N VAL A 308 -1.58 3.99 7.52
CA VAL A 308 -1.60 5.45 7.59
C VAL A 308 -1.14 6.05 6.27
N GLY A 309 0.01 5.61 5.74
CA GLY A 309 0.52 6.09 4.45
C GLY A 309 -0.45 5.85 3.29
N VAL A 310 -1.16 4.72 3.25
CA VAL A 310 -2.22 4.46 2.26
C VAL A 310 -3.39 5.45 2.41
N ALA A 311 -3.79 5.77 3.63
CA ALA A 311 -4.86 6.74 3.87
C ALA A 311 -4.46 8.15 3.45
N GLU A 312 -3.23 8.57 3.76
CA GLU A 312 -2.64 9.84 3.34
C GLU A 312 -2.55 9.93 1.82
N ALA A 313 -2.09 8.86 1.15
CA ALA A 313 -2.02 8.79 -0.31
C ALA A 313 -3.42 8.93 -0.95
N LEU A 314 -4.46 8.34 -0.37
CA LEU A 314 -5.84 8.51 -0.86
C LEU A 314 -6.38 9.93 -0.67
N ILE A 315 -6.00 10.61 0.41
CA ILE A 315 -6.36 12.01 0.67
C ILE A 315 -5.63 12.94 -0.30
N ALA A 316 -4.37 12.66 -0.59
CA ALA A 316 -3.54 13.42 -1.52
C ALA A 316 -3.90 13.14 -3.00
N LEU A 317 -4.53 12.01 -3.32
CA LEU A 317 -4.80 11.58 -4.69
C LEU A 317 -5.43 12.68 -5.58
N PRO A 318 -6.44 13.47 -5.15
CA PRO A 318 -7.04 14.50 -5.99
C PRO A 318 -6.06 15.60 -6.42
N SER A 319 -5.08 15.96 -5.58
CA SER A 319 -4.09 16.99 -5.94
C SER A 319 -3.03 16.47 -6.92
N LYS A 320 -2.85 15.14 -7.01
CA LYS A 320 -1.91 14.49 -7.93
C LYS A 320 -2.47 14.25 -9.34
N ILE A 321 -3.80 14.27 -9.52
CA ILE A 321 -4.45 14.03 -10.82
C ILE A 321 -3.95 14.97 -11.94
N PRO A 322 -3.81 16.30 -11.72
CA PRO A 322 -3.31 17.21 -12.76
C PRO A 322 -1.91 16.84 -13.24
N GLY A 323 -1.00 16.46 -12.33
CA GLY A 323 0.35 16.04 -12.68
C GLY A 323 0.37 14.78 -13.54
N VAL A 324 -0.48 13.80 -13.25
CA VAL A 324 -0.62 12.59 -14.09
C VAL A 324 -1.13 12.95 -15.49
N PHE A 325 -2.07 13.90 -15.59
CA PHE A 325 -2.56 14.36 -16.89
C PHE A 325 -1.49 15.10 -17.68
N GLY A 326 -0.74 15.99 -17.03
CA GLY A 326 0.41 16.68 -17.63
C GLY A 326 1.47 15.70 -18.12
N ALA A 327 1.78 14.69 -17.33
CA ALA A 327 2.71 13.63 -17.73
C ALA A 327 2.20 12.78 -18.90
N ALA A 328 0.89 12.53 -18.99
CA ALA A 328 0.30 11.73 -20.05
C ALA A 328 0.21 12.47 -21.41
N PHE A 329 -0.01 13.79 -21.41
CA PHE A 329 -0.36 14.53 -22.63
C PHE A 329 0.50 15.77 -22.91
N LEU A 330 1.16 16.34 -21.91
CA LEU A 330 1.92 17.59 -22.02
C LEU A 330 3.45 17.37 -22.00
N GLY A 331 3.90 16.13 -21.77
CA GLY A 331 5.32 15.78 -21.73
C GLY A 331 6.02 16.20 -20.44
N GLU A 332 5.27 16.49 -19.38
CA GLU A 332 5.82 16.72 -18.03
C GLU A 332 6.40 15.43 -17.45
N GLU A 333 7.42 15.48 -16.61
CA GLU A 333 7.99 14.28 -16.00
C GLU A 333 7.16 13.79 -14.82
N ARG A 334 7.24 12.48 -14.55
CA ARG A 334 6.57 11.87 -13.39
C ARG A 334 7.52 11.79 -12.22
N THR A 335 7.07 12.32 -11.09
CA THR A 335 7.71 12.14 -9.79
C THR A 335 7.48 10.73 -9.23
N ALA A 336 8.35 10.30 -8.31
CA ALA A 336 8.25 8.97 -7.67
C ALA A 336 6.95 8.75 -6.88
N ASP A 337 6.35 9.81 -6.35
CA ASP A 337 5.09 9.80 -5.60
C ASP A 337 3.83 9.89 -6.49
N SER A 338 4.01 9.95 -7.82
CA SER A 338 2.90 10.04 -8.76
C SER A 338 2.04 8.75 -8.78
N PRO A 339 0.69 8.83 -8.77
CA PRO A 339 -0.19 7.67 -8.76
C PRO A 339 0.12 6.65 -9.87
N VAL A 340 0.43 5.41 -9.54
CA VAL A 340 0.83 4.38 -10.52
C VAL A 340 -0.35 3.46 -10.86
N GLY A 341 -0.55 3.15 -12.13
CA GLY A 341 -1.56 2.19 -12.58
C GLY A 341 -1.07 0.74 -12.52
N ILE A 342 -1.96 -0.20 -12.89
CA ILE A 342 -1.65 -1.65 -12.88
C ILE A 342 -0.46 -1.98 -13.80
N VAL A 343 -0.34 -1.27 -14.93
CA VAL A 343 0.75 -1.47 -15.88
C VAL A 343 2.07 -0.95 -15.32
N GLY A 344 2.07 0.24 -14.70
CA GLY A 344 3.24 0.78 -14.03
C GLY A 344 3.74 -0.11 -12.89
N ILE A 345 2.85 -0.63 -12.04
CA ILE A 345 3.24 -1.55 -10.95
C ILE A 345 3.82 -2.86 -11.52
N SER A 346 3.23 -3.39 -12.59
CA SER A 346 3.75 -4.60 -13.26
C SER A 346 5.15 -4.36 -13.83
N ARG A 347 5.38 -3.18 -14.42
CA ARG A 347 6.68 -2.76 -14.94
C ARG A 347 7.71 -2.62 -13.83
N ILE A 348 7.37 -1.94 -12.73
CA ILE A 348 8.20 -1.83 -11.53
C ILE A 348 8.62 -3.23 -11.05
N GLY A 349 7.69 -4.18 -10.97
CA GLY A 349 8.03 -5.55 -10.59
C GLY A 349 8.98 -6.25 -11.57
N GLY A 350 8.85 -5.95 -12.85
CA GLY A 350 9.77 -6.43 -13.88
C GLY A 350 11.16 -5.79 -13.83
N GLU A 351 11.26 -4.51 -13.46
CA GLU A 351 12.50 -3.77 -13.25
C GLU A 351 13.26 -4.30 -12.02
N ILE A 352 12.57 -4.54 -10.92
CA ILE A 352 13.16 -5.13 -9.70
C ILE A 352 13.80 -6.51 -10.01
N MET A 353 13.10 -7.38 -10.75
CA MET A 353 13.63 -8.68 -11.15
C MET A 353 14.84 -8.57 -12.11
N ALA A 354 14.97 -7.46 -12.82
CA ALA A 354 16.05 -7.21 -13.77
C ALA A 354 17.35 -6.73 -13.10
N GLN A 355 17.28 -6.21 -11.88
CA GLN A 355 18.44 -5.68 -11.14
C GLN A 355 19.44 -6.73 -10.68
N GLY A 356 19.09 -8.01 -10.72
CA GLY A 356 19.97 -9.08 -10.23
C GLY A 356 20.14 -9.08 -8.71
N LEU A 357 19.21 -8.45 -7.97
CA LEU A 357 19.16 -8.52 -6.51
C LEU A 357 19.08 -9.97 -6.02
N PRO A 358 19.54 -10.25 -4.79
CA PRO A 358 19.30 -11.53 -4.15
C PRO A 358 17.81 -11.91 -4.18
N ILE A 359 17.54 -13.22 -4.28
CA ILE A 359 16.16 -13.74 -4.39
C ILE A 359 15.31 -13.32 -3.19
N ALA A 360 15.91 -13.26 -1.99
CA ALA A 360 15.23 -12.83 -0.77
C ALA A 360 14.77 -11.36 -0.88
N ASP A 361 15.63 -10.46 -1.37
CA ASP A 361 15.30 -9.03 -1.52
C ASP A 361 14.23 -8.82 -2.58
N THR A 362 14.38 -9.50 -3.71
CA THR A 362 13.40 -9.47 -4.80
C THR A 362 12.03 -9.97 -4.33
N ALA A 363 12.00 -11.09 -3.60
CA ALA A 363 10.77 -11.63 -3.03
C ALA A 363 10.17 -10.69 -1.97
N SER A 364 11.00 -10.09 -1.12
CA SER A 364 10.57 -9.13 -0.11
C SER A 364 9.84 -7.93 -0.74
N ILE A 365 10.43 -7.32 -1.76
CA ILE A 365 9.82 -6.17 -2.46
C ILE A 365 8.51 -6.59 -3.15
N MET A 366 8.47 -7.74 -3.82
CA MET A 366 7.24 -8.25 -4.45
C MET A 366 6.12 -8.49 -3.45
N ILE A 367 6.43 -9.09 -2.29
CA ILE A 367 5.46 -9.31 -1.22
C ILE A 367 4.99 -7.96 -0.66
N GLN A 368 5.89 -7.00 -0.46
CA GLN A 368 5.56 -5.66 0.04
C GLN A 368 4.63 -4.91 -0.92
N ILE A 369 4.90 -4.93 -2.22
CA ILE A 369 4.03 -4.30 -3.24
C ILE A 369 2.65 -4.98 -3.23
N LEU A 370 2.59 -6.32 -3.22
CA LEU A 370 1.31 -7.04 -3.17
C LEU A 370 0.52 -6.74 -1.89
N ALA A 371 1.20 -6.64 -0.74
CA ALA A 371 0.58 -6.25 0.52
C ALA A 371 0.06 -4.81 0.45
N GLY A 372 0.88 -3.86 -0.02
CA GLY A 372 0.50 -2.46 -0.21
C GLY A 372 -0.70 -2.29 -1.14
N VAL A 373 -0.75 -3.02 -2.26
CA VAL A 373 -1.91 -3.05 -3.16
C VAL A 373 -3.15 -3.57 -2.45
N ASN A 374 -3.05 -4.61 -1.60
CA ASN A 374 -4.19 -5.10 -0.83
C ASN A 374 -4.68 -4.06 0.20
N LEU A 375 -3.78 -3.37 0.90
CA LEU A 375 -4.14 -2.29 1.82
C LEU A 375 -4.80 -1.11 1.07
N PHE A 376 -4.26 -0.75 -0.10
CA PHE A 376 -4.87 0.26 -0.97
C PHE A 376 -6.26 -0.17 -1.45
N LEU A 377 -6.43 -1.41 -1.92
CA LEU A 377 -7.73 -1.94 -2.33
C LEU A 377 -8.73 -1.94 -1.16
N PHE A 378 -8.30 -2.25 0.06
CA PHE A 378 -9.13 -2.12 1.25
C PHE A 378 -9.59 -0.67 1.44
N ALA A 379 -8.63 0.27 1.54
CA ALA A 379 -8.93 1.66 1.84
C ALA A 379 -9.76 2.32 0.72
N PHE A 380 -9.47 2.01 -0.55
CA PHE A 380 -10.22 2.47 -1.70
C PHE A 380 -11.66 1.94 -1.68
N ASN A 381 -11.88 0.64 -1.43
CA ASN A 381 -13.23 0.08 -1.36
C ASN A 381 -14.03 0.58 -0.14
N MET A 382 -13.37 1.13 0.88
CA MET A 382 -14.05 1.79 2.02
C MET A 382 -14.54 3.20 1.72
N LEU A 383 -14.18 3.80 0.57
CA LEU A 383 -14.68 5.12 0.19
C LEU A 383 -16.22 5.10 0.06
N PRO A 384 -16.93 6.12 0.59
CA PRO A 384 -18.39 6.15 0.63
C PRO A 384 -19.00 6.51 -0.74
N ILE A 385 -18.65 5.77 -1.78
CA ILE A 385 -19.04 6.01 -3.16
C ILE A 385 -19.66 4.73 -3.73
N LEU A 386 -20.80 4.85 -4.41
CA LEU A 386 -21.66 3.70 -4.76
C LEU A 386 -21.05 2.60 -5.63
N PRO A 387 -20.10 2.87 -6.54
CA PRO A 387 -19.41 1.80 -7.28
C PRO A 387 -18.55 0.90 -6.39
N LEU A 388 -18.31 1.31 -5.14
CA LEU A 388 -17.45 0.64 -4.18
C LEU A 388 -18.29 0.15 -2.99
N ASP A 389 -17.79 -0.84 -2.25
CA ASP A 389 -18.52 -1.43 -1.11
C ASP A 389 -18.89 -0.40 -0.05
N GLY A 390 -18.00 0.57 0.18
CA GLY A 390 -18.16 1.69 1.11
C GLY A 390 -19.40 2.53 0.82
N GLY A 391 -19.84 2.64 -0.44
CA GLY A 391 -21.08 3.32 -0.79
C GLY A 391 -22.33 2.58 -0.27
N HIS A 392 -22.36 1.25 -0.40
CA HIS A 392 -23.42 0.41 0.17
C HIS A 392 -23.37 0.40 1.70
N MET A 393 -22.16 0.39 2.27
CA MET A 393 -21.96 0.51 3.72
C MET A 393 -22.45 1.85 4.26
N ALA A 394 -22.15 2.97 3.60
CA ALA A 394 -22.60 4.30 4.02
C ALA A 394 -24.12 4.37 4.12
N GLY A 395 -24.83 3.80 3.13
CA GLY A 395 -26.29 3.70 3.16
C GLY A 395 -26.82 2.87 4.33
N ALA A 396 -26.23 1.69 4.57
CA ALA A 396 -26.61 0.83 5.69
C ALA A 396 -26.28 1.43 7.06
N LEU A 397 -25.14 2.11 7.19
CA LEU A 397 -24.71 2.83 8.38
C LEU A 397 -25.67 3.98 8.70
N TRP A 398 -26.02 4.79 7.69
CA TRP A 398 -27.00 5.85 7.83
C TRP A 398 -28.37 5.33 8.27
N GLU A 399 -28.80 4.19 7.73
CA GLU A 399 -30.03 3.54 8.15
C GLU A 399 -29.96 3.02 9.59
N TRP A 400 -28.85 2.42 10.00
CA TRP A 400 -28.61 1.95 11.36
C TRP A 400 -28.68 3.09 12.38
N ILE A 401 -28.00 4.21 12.09
CA ILE A 401 -28.02 5.43 12.91
C ILE A 401 -29.46 5.96 13.05
N LYS A 402 -30.18 6.12 11.95
CA LYS A 402 -31.57 6.63 11.98
C LYS A 402 -32.51 5.70 12.74
N ARG A 403 -32.36 4.37 12.60
CA ARG A 403 -33.15 3.40 13.37
C ARG A 403 -32.81 3.46 14.86
N GLY A 404 -31.54 3.63 15.23
CA GLY A 404 -31.09 3.82 16.60
C GLY A 404 -31.69 5.08 17.22
N TRP A 405 -31.64 6.20 16.48
CA TRP A 405 -32.26 7.46 16.89
C TRP A 405 -33.78 7.35 17.01
N ALA A 406 -34.47 6.71 16.06
CA ALA A 406 -35.91 6.48 16.13
C ALA A 406 -36.30 5.65 17.35
N LYS A 407 -35.50 4.63 17.70
CA LYS A 407 -35.67 3.83 18.92
C LYS A 407 -35.48 4.66 20.19
N LEU A 408 -34.47 5.52 20.23
CA LEU A 408 -34.20 6.43 21.34
C LEU A 408 -35.32 7.48 21.51
N THR A 409 -35.85 7.99 20.40
CA THR A 409 -36.89 9.03 20.36
C THR A 409 -38.33 8.47 20.31
N ARG A 410 -38.50 7.15 20.42
CA ARG A 410 -39.80 6.43 20.31
C ARG A 410 -40.61 6.79 19.05
N ARG A 411 -39.93 7.09 17.95
CA ARG A 411 -40.54 7.37 16.64
C ARG A 411 -40.66 6.08 15.81
N PRO A 412 -41.60 6.01 14.85
CA PRO A 412 -41.70 4.87 13.94
C PRO A 412 -40.39 4.66 13.16
N ALA A 413 -40.10 3.39 12.84
CA ALA A 413 -38.87 3.04 12.14
C ALA A 413 -38.80 3.70 10.76
N PRO A 414 -37.68 4.36 10.42
CA PRO A 414 -37.51 5.01 9.14
C PRO A 414 -37.44 3.98 8.01
N ALA A 415 -38.00 4.32 6.85
CA ALA A 415 -37.91 3.48 5.66
C ALA A 415 -36.45 3.25 5.23
N PRO A 416 -36.15 2.12 4.56
CA PRO A 416 -34.83 1.85 4.00
C PRO A 416 -34.35 2.97 3.08
N VAL A 417 -33.05 3.22 3.10
CA VAL A 417 -32.40 4.19 2.19
C VAL A 417 -32.41 3.59 0.78
N ASP A 418 -32.98 4.31 -0.16
CA ASP A 418 -33.04 3.90 -1.55
C ASP A 418 -31.75 4.30 -2.28
N VAL A 419 -30.73 3.45 -2.16
CA VAL A 419 -29.40 3.65 -2.78
C VAL A 419 -29.47 3.69 -4.31
N ALA A 420 -30.52 3.15 -4.94
CA ALA A 420 -30.69 3.22 -6.40
C ALA A 420 -30.88 4.67 -6.91
N MET A 421 -31.30 5.60 -6.04
CA MET A 421 -31.41 7.02 -6.41
C MET A 421 -30.05 7.68 -6.68
N LEU A 422 -28.96 7.07 -6.20
CA LEU A 422 -27.59 7.54 -6.39
C LEU A 422 -26.92 6.90 -7.61
N THR A 423 -27.59 6.00 -8.34
CA THR A 423 -27.03 5.31 -9.51
C THR A 423 -26.50 6.25 -10.59
N PRO A 424 -27.14 7.38 -10.94
CA PRO A 424 -26.57 8.20 -12.00
C PRO A 424 -25.33 8.98 -11.53
N VAL A 425 -25.21 9.28 -10.23
CA VAL A 425 -23.94 9.76 -9.64
C VAL A 425 -22.89 8.65 -9.72
N ALA A 426 -23.26 7.40 -9.43
CA ALA A 426 -22.39 6.25 -9.56
C ALA A 426 -21.85 6.09 -10.99
N TYR A 427 -22.68 6.28 -12.02
CA TYR A 427 -22.23 6.23 -13.41
C TYR A 427 -21.26 7.35 -13.77
N ILE A 428 -21.44 8.57 -13.25
CA ILE A 428 -20.48 9.67 -13.42
C ILE A 428 -19.14 9.29 -12.78
N VAL A 429 -19.16 8.79 -11.54
CA VAL A 429 -17.96 8.35 -10.84
C VAL A 429 -17.24 7.24 -11.61
N VAL A 430 -17.97 6.22 -12.08
CA VAL A 430 -17.40 5.14 -12.89
C VAL A 430 -16.77 5.69 -14.17
N ALA A 431 -17.43 6.63 -14.86
CA ALA A 431 -16.87 7.28 -16.03
C ALA A 431 -15.57 8.04 -15.70
N CYS A 432 -15.53 8.77 -14.58
CA CYS A 432 -14.32 9.44 -14.11
C CYS A 432 -13.19 8.44 -13.83
N PHE A 433 -13.46 7.32 -13.16
CA PHE A 433 -12.46 6.29 -12.90
C PHE A 433 -11.98 5.59 -14.18
N LEU A 434 -12.86 5.35 -15.15
CA LEU A 434 -12.46 4.81 -16.45
C LEU A 434 -11.54 5.78 -17.19
N VAL A 435 -11.89 7.07 -17.23
CA VAL A 435 -11.03 8.10 -17.82
C VAL A 435 -9.69 8.15 -17.08
N PHE A 436 -9.70 8.24 -15.76
CA PHE A 436 -8.48 8.26 -14.95
C PHE A 436 -7.60 7.02 -15.17
N SER A 437 -8.21 5.82 -15.26
CA SER A 437 -7.50 4.58 -15.55
C SER A 437 -6.87 4.58 -16.94
N VAL A 438 -7.54 5.17 -17.95
CA VAL A 438 -6.97 5.34 -19.29
C VAL A 438 -5.81 6.34 -19.28
N VAL A 439 -5.95 7.46 -18.56
CA VAL A 439 -4.87 8.43 -18.41
C VAL A 439 -3.66 7.79 -17.73
N LEU A 440 -3.86 7.03 -16.65
CA LEU A 440 -2.80 6.26 -15.99
C LEU A 440 -2.16 5.23 -16.92
N LEU A 441 -2.97 4.50 -17.69
CA LEU A 441 -2.45 3.54 -18.67
C LEU A 441 -1.55 4.21 -19.70
N ILE A 442 -1.95 5.37 -20.22
CA ILE A 442 -1.16 6.16 -21.17
C ILE A 442 0.13 6.65 -20.48
N ALA A 443 0.01 7.24 -19.29
CA ALA A 443 1.14 7.73 -18.52
C ALA A 443 2.14 6.60 -18.24
N ASP A 444 1.71 5.48 -17.69
CA ASP A 444 2.56 4.32 -17.38
C ASP A 444 3.29 3.75 -18.62
N LEU A 445 2.67 3.85 -19.81
CA LEU A 445 3.22 3.30 -21.04
C LEU A 445 4.23 4.25 -21.72
N PHE A 446 3.96 5.56 -21.73
CA PHE A 446 4.77 6.54 -22.45
C PHE A 446 5.73 7.33 -21.55
N ASN A 447 5.38 7.52 -20.29
CA ASN A 447 6.13 8.29 -19.32
C ASN A 447 6.07 7.60 -17.93
N PRO A 448 6.75 6.46 -17.77
CA PRO A 448 6.69 5.63 -16.57
C PRO A 448 7.32 6.34 -15.36
N VAL A 449 6.84 6.01 -14.16
CA VAL A 449 7.64 6.25 -12.95
C VAL A 449 8.86 5.33 -13.00
N ARG A 450 10.05 5.87 -12.78
CA ARG A 450 11.29 5.12 -12.69
C ARG A 450 11.78 5.15 -11.24
N LEU A 451 12.04 3.98 -10.68
CA LEU A 451 12.56 3.87 -9.32
C LEU A 451 14.09 3.89 -9.27
N PHE A 452 14.76 3.76 -10.41
CA PHE A 452 16.20 3.50 -10.49
C PHE A 452 16.92 4.26 -11.62
N GLY A 453 16.36 5.41 -12.05
CA GLY A 453 16.86 6.23 -13.18
C GLY A 453 16.25 5.89 -14.55
#